data_AF-A0A160VU75-F1
#
_entry.id   AF-A0A160VU75-F1
#
_cell.length_a   1.000
_cell.length_b   1.000
_cell.length_c   1.000
_cell.angle_alpha   90.00
_cell.angle_beta   90.00
_cell.angle_gamma   90.00
#
_symmetry.space_group_name_H-M   'P 1'
#
loop_
_entity.id
_entity.type
_entity.pdbx_description
1 polymer ?
#
loop_
_entity_poly.entity_id
_entity_poly.type
_entity_poly.pdbx_seq_one_letter_code
_entity_poly.pdbx_strand_id
1 'polypeptide(L)' 'MLELGNEKIVVEVGLGKEEKCQVKMTMERVGAERGIVVGRKYEIGDRIAFYPWQLFVSAL' A
#
# COMPACT_ATOMS: atom_id res chain seq x y z
N MET A 1 -5.75 -7.71 -1.63
CA MET A 1 -4.52 -8.30 -2.20
C MET A 1 -4.72 -8.34 -3.69
N LEU A 2 -3.74 -7.88 -4.44
CA LEU A 2 -3.77 -7.83 -5.90
C LEU A 2 -2.72 -8.82 -6.43
N GLU A 3 -3.08 -9.60 -7.44
CA GLU A 3 -2.16 -10.53 -8.09
C GLU A 3 -1.75 -9.95 -9.44
N LEU A 4 -0.44 -9.88 -9.68
CA LEU A 4 0.14 -9.36 -10.91
C LEU A 4 1.10 -10.41 -11.46
N GLY A 5 0.62 -11.23 -12.40
CA GLY A 5 1.34 -12.43 -12.83
C GLY A 5 1.50 -13.42 -11.67
N ASN A 6 2.75 -13.75 -11.33
CA ASN A 6 3.08 -14.62 -10.18
C ASN A 6 3.38 -13.84 -8.89
N GLU A 7 3.27 -12.50 -8.91
CA GLU A 7 3.54 -11.66 -7.74
C GLU A 7 2.27 -11.32 -6.96
N LYS A 8 2.39 -11.33 -5.63
CA LYS A 8 1.34 -10.83 -4.72
C LYS A 8 1.70 -9.43 -4.26
N ILE A 9 0.75 -8.51 -4.41
CA ILE A 9 0.85 -7.14 -3.95
C ILE A 9 -0.19 -6.93 -2.84
N VAL A 10 0.28 -6.51 -1.67
CA VAL A 10 -0.62 -6.06 -0.61
C VAL A 10 -1.06 -4.63 -0.93
N VAL A 11 -2.37 -4.41 -0.96
CA VAL A 11 -2.94 -3.07 -1.05
C VAL A 11 -3.74 -2.84 0.23
N GLU A 12 -3.35 -1.83 1.00
CA GLU A 12 -4.07 -1.41 2.20
C GLU A 12 -4.61 0.00 2.00
N VAL A 13 -5.90 0.18 2.29
CA VAL A 13 -6.57 1.48 2.23
C VAL A 13 -6.93 1.91 3.65
N GLY A 14 -6.60 3.13 4.04
CA GLY A 14 -7.00 3.67 5.33
C GLY A 14 -6.78 5.17 5.44
N LEU A 15 -7.85 5.90 5.80
CA LEU A 15 -7.90 7.36 5.87
C LEU A 15 -6.88 8.00 6.85
N GLY A 16 -6.20 7.22 7.68
CA GLY A 16 -5.16 7.65 8.62
C GLY A 16 -3.92 6.75 8.65
N LYS A 17 -3.73 5.90 7.63
CA LYS A 17 -2.53 5.04 7.58
C LYS A 17 -1.31 5.86 7.21
N GLU A 18 -0.38 5.92 8.15
CA GLU A 18 0.92 6.60 7.99
C GLU A 18 2.11 5.68 8.27
N GLU A 19 1.86 4.47 8.79
CA GLU A 19 2.91 3.59 9.30
C GLU A 19 3.14 2.37 8.42
N LYS A 20 4.42 2.09 8.16
CA LYS A 20 4.90 0.93 7.40
C LYS A 20 4.71 -0.41 8.12
N CYS A 21 4.60 -0.41 9.45
CA CYS A 21 4.60 -1.65 10.23
C CYS A 21 3.41 -2.56 9.92
N GLN A 22 2.20 -1.99 9.75
CA GLN A 22 1.01 -2.78 9.48
C GLN A 22 1.06 -3.47 8.11
N VAL A 23 1.39 -2.72 7.06
CA VAL A 23 1.48 -3.29 5.71
C VAL A 23 2.59 -4.35 5.62
N LYS A 24 3.71 -4.18 6.34
CA LYS A 24 4.78 -5.18 6.42
C LYS A 24 4.31 -6.50 7.03
N MET A 25 3.58 -6.45 8.16
CA MET A 25 3.02 -7.66 8.77
C MET A 25 2.06 -8.39 7.83
N THR A 26 1.21 -7.64 7.12
CA THR A 26 0.31 -8.22 6.11
C THR A 26 1.10 -8.85 4.97
N MET A 27 2.17 -8.19 4.48
CA MET A 27 3.05 -8.69 3.43
C MET A 27 3.73 -10.00 3.81
N GLU A 28 4.31 -10.08 5.01
CA GLU A 28 4.94 -11.31 5.53
C GLU A 28 3.93 -12.45 5.63
N ARG A 29 2.72 -12.18 6.14
CA ARG A 29 1.67 -13.19 6.30
C ARG A 29 1.24 -13.83 4.98
N VAL A 30 1.26 -13.07 3.88
CA VAL A 30 0.76 -13.53 2.58
C VAL A 30 1.87 -13.86 1.57
N GLY A 31 3.13 -13.67 1.97
CA GLY A 31 4.29 -13.85 1.09
C GLY A 31 4.36 -12.82 -0.03
N ALA A 32 3.96 -11.57 0.23
CA ALA A 32 4.06 -10.48 -0.74
C ALA A 32 5.40 -9.75 -0.62
N GLU A 33 6.07 -9.54 -1.75
CA GLU A 33 7.33 -8.79 -1.77
C GLU A 33 7.11 -7.28 -1.73
N ARG A 34 5.96 -6.81 -2.27
CA ARG A 34 5.61 -5.40 -2.43
C ARG A 34 4.28 -5.03 -1.81
N GLY A 35 4.17 -3.78 -1.39
CA GLY A 35 2.98 -3.20 -0.77
C GLY A 35 2.64 -1.81 -1.31
N ILE A 36 1.35 -1.49 -1.32
CA ILE A 36 0.81 -0.17 -1.61
C ILE A 36 -0.09 0.22 -0.43
N VAL A 37 0.13 1.41 0.10
CA VAL A 37 -0.73 2.01 1.13
C VAL A 37 -1.40 3.23 0.54
N VAL A 38 -2.72 3.22 0.51
CA VAL A 38 -3.54 4.37 0.12
C VAL A 38 -3.97 5.09 1.41
N GLY A 39 -3.25 6.16 1.75
CA GLY A 39 -3.30 6.85 3.04
C GLY A 39 -3.28 8.37 2.91
N ARG A 40 -2.66 9.12 3.82
CA ARG A 40 -2.56 10.59 3.74
C ARG A 40 -1.22 11.11 3.22
N LYS A 41 -0.21 10.25 3.16
CA LYS A 41 1.17 10.63 2.82
C LYS A 41 1.52 10.12 1.42
N TYR A 42 2.43 10.84 0.77
CA TYR A 42 3.10 10.39 -0.44
C TYR A 42 4.52 9.96 -0.09
N GLU A 43 4.89 8.73 -0.43
CA GLU A 43 6.25 8.22 -0.26
C GLU A 43 6.48 7.06 -1.22
N ILE A 44 7.61 7.03 -1.92
CA ILE A 44 8.01 5.88 -2.72
C ILE A 44 9.23 5.25 -2.06
N GLY A 45 9.08 4.05 -1.53
CA GLY A 45 10.18 3.21 -1.07
C GLY A 45 10.36 1.97 -1.95
N ASP A 46 11.49 1.29 -1.78
CA ASP A 46 11.90 0.15 -2.63
C ASP A 46 10.87 -0.99 -2.68
N ARG A 47 10.17 -1.22 -1.56
CA ARG A 47 9.19 -2.31 -1.41
C ARG A 47 7.77 -1.84 -1.13
N ILE A 48 7.61 -0.62 -0.61
CA ILE A 48 6.31 -0.10 -0.21
C ILE A 48 6.17 1.32 -0.74
N ALA A 49 5.06 1.58 -1.43
CA ALA A 49 4.67 2.93 -1.82
C ALA A 49 3.45 3.39 -1.02
N PHE A 50 3.44 4.67 -0.65
CA PHE A 50 2.33 5.37 -0.02
C PHE A 50 1.78 6.39 -1.02
N TYR A 51 0.47 6.32 -1.27
CA TYR A 51 -0.25 7.27 -2.11
C TYR A 51 -1.34 7.98 -1.29
N PRO A 52 -1.42 9.31 -1.37
CA PRO A 52 -2.49 10.04 -0.70
C PRO A 52 -3.83 9.81 -1.39
N TRP A 53 -4.83 9.33 -0.64
CA TRP A 53 -6.14 8.98 -1.16
C TRP A 53 -6.86 10.20 -1.77
N GLN A 54 -6.58 11.40 -1.24
CA GLN A 54 -7.20 12.65 -1.65
C GLN A 54 -6.99 12.92 -3.14
N LEU A 55 -5.85 12.52 -3.71
CA LEU A 55 -5.54 12.72 -5.12
C LEU A 55 -6.46 11.92 -6.06
N PHE A 56 -6.98 10.77 -5.61
CA PHE A 56 -7.90 9.97 -6.40
C PHE A 56 -9.34 10.47 -6.32
N VAL A 57 -9.69 11.20 -5.25
CA VAL A 57 -11.06 11.69 -5.00
C VAL A 57 -11.22 13.14 -5.45
N SER A 58 -10.15 13.95 -5.44
CA SER A 58 -10.18 15.32 -5.99
C SER A 58 -10.32 15.38 -7.51
N ALA A 59 -10.27 14.24 -8.18
CA ALA A 59 -10.46 14.11 -9.63
C ALA A 59 -11.92 13.74 -10.01
N LEU A 60 -12.82 13.65 -9.02
CA LEU A 60 -14.26 13.37 -9.17
C LEU A 60 -15.09 14.66 -9.04
#